data_AF-A0A3S3I3C0-F1
#
_entry.id   AF-A0A3S3I3C0-F1
#
_cell.length_a   1.000
_cell.length_b   1.000
_cell.length_c   1.000
_cell.angle_alpha   90.00
_cell.angle_beta   90.00
_cell.angle_gamma   90.00
#
_symmetry.space_group_name_H-M   'P 1'
#
loop_
_entity.id
_entity.type
_entity.pdbx_description
1 polymer ?
#
loop_
_entity_poly.entity_id
_entity_poly.type
_entity_poly.pdbx_seq_one_letter_code
_entity_poly.pdbx_strand_id
1 'polypeptide(L)' 'MSEQEDAAIRAAALADPDAQPAETLPRRKPGRPRAEVKKVAVSLKLDPDVVSAYRAQGPGWQTRMNDDLRKAAKLKRHAR' A
#
# COMPACT_ATOMS: atom_id res chain seq x y z
N MET A 1 31.60 -16.33 1.74
CA MET A 1 30.73 -17.18 2.57
C MET A 1 31.30 -18.57 2.44
N SER A 2 32.02 -19.04 3.46
CA SER A 2 32.63 -20.37 3.46
C SER A 2 31.59 -21.41 3.84
N GLU A 3 31.66 -22.62 3.29
CA GLU A 3 30.77 -23.72 3.69
C GLU A 3 30.85 -24.03 5.20
N GLN A 4 32.03 -23.79 5.80
CA GLN A 4 32.23 -23.94 7.25
C GLN A 4 31.44 -22.91 8.06
N GLU A 5 31.32 -21.69 7.52
CA GLU A 5 30.58 -20.59 8.15
C GLU A 5 29.07 -20.86 8.06
N ASP A 6 28.60 -21.31 6.89
CA ASP A 6 27.20 -21.71 6.69
C ASP A 6 26.79 -22.88 7.59
N ALA A 7 27.69 -23.86 7.77
CA ALA A 7 27.47 -25.00 8.67
C ALA A 7 27.37 -24.55 10.14
N ALA A 8 28.23 -23.62 10.56
CA ALA A 8 28.20 -23.06 11.91
C ALA A 8 26.90 -22.28 12.18
N ILE A 9 26.45 -21.46 11.22
CA ILE A 9 25.18 -20.72 11.32
C ILE A 9 24.00 -21.69 11.44
N ARG A 10 23.97 -22.75 10.63
CA ARG A 10 22.89 -23.75 10.68
C ARG A 10 22.87 -24.54 12.00
N ALA A 11 24.04 -24.93 12.51
CA ALA A 11 24.15 -25.64 13.77
C ALA A 11 23.67 -24.77 14.95
N ALA A 12 24.05 -23.48 14.97
CA ALA A 12 23.59 -22.53 15.97
C ALA A 12 22.06 -22.33 15.92
N ALA A 13 21.48 -22.21 14.72
CA ALA A 13 20.04 -22.06 14.54
C ALA A 13 19.26 -23.31 14.97
N LEU A 14 19.82 -24.52 14.83
CA LEU A 14 19.17 -25.76 15.25
C LEU A 14 19.23 -25.99 16.77
N ALA A 15 20.29 -25.47 17.43
CA ALA A 15 20.48 -25.58 18.86
C ALA A 15 19.64 -24.57 19.67
N ASP A 16 19.08 -23.55 19.02
CA ASP A 16 18.27 -22.52 19.65
C ASP A 16 16.83 -23.03 19.91
N PRO A 17 16.38 -23.10 21.18
CA PRO A 17 15.03 -23.54 21.52
C PRO A 17 13.92 -22.58 21.05
N ASP A 18 14.24 -21.31 20.79
CA ASP A 18 13.30 -20.31 20.28
C ASP A 18 13.23 -20.28 18.74
N ALA A 19 14.15 -20.98 18.06
CA ALA A 19 14.15 -21.08 16.61
C ALA A 19 13.02 -21.99 16.13
N GLN A 20 11.91 -21.35 15.72
CA GLN A 20 10.78 -22.07 15.16
C GLN A 20 11.09 -22.58 13.75
N PRO A 21 10.73 -23.84 13.41
CA PRO A 21 10.85 -24.36 12.05
C PRO A 21 10.09 -23.47 11.06
N ALA A 22 10.66 -23.25 9.87
CA ALA A 22 9.99 -22.45 8.84
C ALA A 22 8.59 -22.99 8.46
N GLU A 23 8.35 -24.26 8.72
CA GLU A 23 7.09 -24.99 8.50
C GLU A 23 5.99 -24.61 9.50
N THR A 24 6.33 -24.13 10.70
CA THR A 24 5.36 -23.70 11.73
C THR A 24 4.96 -22.23 11.59
N LEU A 25 5.67 -21.47 10.76
CA LEU A 25 5.33 -20.08 10.48
C LEU A 25 4.04 -20.02 9.64
N PRO A 26 3.00 -19.32 10.12
CA PRO A 26 1.79 -19.15 9.32
C PRO A 26 2.17 -18.44 8.02
N ARG A 27 1.90 -19.07 6.87
CA ARG A 27 1.99 -18.43 5.56
C ARG A 27 1.17 -17.15 5.63
N ARG A 28 1.86 -16.00 5.67
CA ARG A 28 1.21 -14.70 5.67
C ARG A 28 0.23 -14.67 4.50
N LYS A 29 -1.06 -14.49 4.80
CA LYS A 29 -2.06 -14.28 3.76
C LYS A 29 -1.52 -13.17 2.85
N PRO A 30 -1.50 -13.36 1.51
CA PRO A 30 -1.12 -12.29 0.62
C PRO A 30 -1.95 -11.05 1.00
N GLY A 31 -1.29 -9.90 1.10
CA GLY A 31 -1.97 -8.65 1.41
C GLY A 31 -3.07 -8.34 0.39
N ARG A 32 -3.82 -7.25 0.61
CA ARG A 32 -4.87 -6.83 -0.33
C ARG A 32 -4.34 -6.90 -1.78
N PRO A 33 -5.08 -7.54 -2.70
CA PRO A 33 -4.66 -7.64 -4.10
C PRO A 33 -4.34 -6.25 -4.65
N ARG A 34 -3.29 -6.18 -5.47
CA ARG A 34 -2.87 -4.92 -6.09
C ARG A 34 -4.04 -4.39 -6.90
N ALA A 35 -4.44 -3.14 -6.66
CA ALA A 35 -5.43 -2.48 -7.49
C ALA A 35 -4.91 -2.41 -8.93
N GLU A 36 -5.75 -2.82 -9.88
CA GLU A 36 -5.44 -2.81 -11.32
C GLU A 36 -5.20 -1.38 -11.81
N VAL A 37 -5.97 -0.42 -11.29
CA VAL A 37 -5.79 1.01 -11.54
C VAL A 37 -5.38 1.71 -10.25
N LYS A 38 -4.17 2.27 -10.23
CA LYS A 38 -3.67 3.07 -9.10
C LYS A 38 -3.87 4.55 -9.36
N LYS A 39 -4.31 5.27 -8.32
CA LYS A 39 -4.27 6.74 -8.32
C LYS A 39 -2.81 7.19 -8.28
N VAL A 40 -2.47 8.20 -9.08
CA VAL A 40 -1.15 8.83 -9.05
C VAL A 40 -1.18 9.96 -8.03
N ALA A 41 -0.25 9.94 -7.08
CA ALA A 41 -0.06 11.04 -6.14
C ALA A 41 0.69 12.17 -6.85
N VAL A 42 0.06 13.34 -6.97
CA VAL A 42 0.67 14.54 -7.56
C VAL A 42 0.66 15.67 -6.56
N SER A 43 1.71 16.50 -6.57
CA SER A 43 1.74 17.76 -5.82
C SER A 43 1.19 18.87 -6.70
N LEU A 44 -0.02 19.34 -6.40
CA LEU A 44 -0.72 20.39 -7.15
C LEU A 44 -1.07 21.53 -6.20
N LYS A 45 -0.81 22.77 -6.63
CA LYS A 45 -1.31 23.97 -5.95
C LYS A 45 -2.70 24.29 -6.49
N LEU A 46 -3.65 24.48 -5.59
CA LEU A 46 -5.03 24.87 -5.88
C LEU A 46 -5.34 26.15 -5.11
N ASP A 47 -6.30 26.92 -5.60
CA ASP A 47 -6.77 28.10 -4.90
C ASP A 47 -7.38 27.71 -3.53
N PRO A 48 -7.16 28.53 -2.49
CA PRO A 48 -7.55 28.19 -1.12
C PRO A 48 -9.07 28.12 -0.93
N ASP A 49 -9.82 28.92 -1.68
CA ASP A 49 -11.28 28.93 -1.70
C ASP A 49 -11.85 27.61 -2.25
N VAL A 50 -11.25 27.06 -3.32
CA VAL A 50 -11.59 25.76 -3.89
C VAL A 50 -11.39 24.67 -2.84
N VAL A 51 -10.22 24.63 -2.20
CA VAL A 51 -9.93 23.62 -1.16
C VAL A 51 -10.88 23.75 0.02
N SER A 52 -11.18 24.97 0.45
CA SER A 52 -12.13 25.25 1.53
C SER A 52 -13.54 24.77 1.19
N ALA A 53 -14.02 25.08 -0.01
CA ALA A 53 -15.34 24.68 -0.50
C ALA A 53 -15.51 23.15 -0.52
N TYR A 54 -14.49 22.40 -0.94
CA TYR A 54 -14.56 20.94 -0.89
C TYR A 54 -14.48 20.41 0.54
N ARG A 55 -13.56 20.92 1.38
CA ARG A 55 -13.44 20.48 2.78
C ARG A 55 -14.72 20.68 3.58
N ALA A 56 -15.47 21.75 3.31
CA ALA A 56 -16.76 22.03 3.95
C ALA A 56 -17.83 20.95 3.67
N GLN A 57 -17.68 20.18 2.60
CA GLN A 57 -18.59 19.05 2.28
C GLN A 57 -18.36 17.84 3.19
N GLY A 58 -17.36 17.86 4.07
CA GLY A 58 -17.09 16.82 5.05
C GLY A 58 -16.24 15.65 4.51
N PRO A 59 -16.31 14.47 5.18
CA PRO A 59 -15.52 13.31 4.82
C PRO A 59 -15.67 12.92 3.34
N GLY A 60 -14.56 12.54 2.71
CA GLY A 60 -14.53 12.17 1.30
C GLY A 60 -14.44 13.33 0.31
N TRP A 61 -14.20 14.56 0.77
CA TRP A 61 -14.08 15.74 -0.11
C TRP A 61 -13.05 15.59 -1.24
N GLN A 62 -11.92 14.92 -0.99
CA GLN A 62 -10.92 14.64 -2.03
C GLN A 62 -11.44 13.69 -3.11
N THR A 63 -12.32 12.75 -2.74
CA THR A 63 -12.95 11.84 -3.71
C THR A 63 -13.94 12.61 -4.58
N ARG A 64 -14.75 13.49 -3.99
CA ARG A 64 -15.65 14.38 -4.74
C ARG A 64 -14.88 15.29 -5.70
N MET A 65 -13.82 15.95 -5.21
CA MET A 65 -12.95 16.78 -6.05
C MET A 65 -12.36 15.99 -7.23
N ASN A 66 -11.89 14.76 -6.99
CA ASN A 66 -11.40 13.90 -8.07
C ASN A 66 -12.50 13.53 -9.08
N ASP A 67 -13.73 13.27 -8.63
CA ASP A 67 -14.85 12.96 -9.51
C ASP A 67 -15.24 14.16 -10.39
N ASP A 68 -15.21 15.37 -9.85
CA ASP A 68 -15.44 16.60 -10.60
C ASP A 68 -14.33 16.87 -11.62
N LEU A 69 -13.05 16.65 -11.26
CA LEU A 69 -11.94 16.73 -12.21
C LEU A 69 -12.08 15.72 -13.36
N ARG A 70 -12.54 14.50 -13.07
CA ARG A 70 -12.84 13.51 -14.12
C ARG A 70 -13.96 13.96 -15.03
N LYS A 71 -15.03 14.53 -14.47
CA LYS A 71 -16.16 15.06 -15.24
C LYS A 71 -15.71 16.20 -16.16
N ALA A 72 -14.92 17.15 -15.64
CA ALA A 72 -14.35 18.24 -16.42
C ALA A 72 -13.45 17.74 -17.56
N ALA A 73 -12.66 16.69 -17.30
CA ALA A 73 -11.82 16.01 -18.30
C ALA A 73 -12.58 15.02 -19.21
N LYS A 74 -13.91 14.88 -19.06
CA LYS A 74 -14.76 13.93 -19.81
C LYS A 74 -14.32 12.46 -19.67
N LEU A 75 -13.78 12.09 -18.50
CA LEU A 75 -13.33 10.73 -18.19
C LEU A 75 -14.45 9.88 -17.56
N LYS A 76 -14.65 8.67 -18.07
CA LYS A 76 -15.60 7.68 -17.49
C LYS A 76 -15.11 7.24 -16.10
N ARG A 77 -16.01 6.87 -15.19
CA ARG A 77 -15.61 6.28 -13.89
C ARG A 77 -14.90 4.94 -14.12
N HIS A 78 -13.86 4.66 -13.34
CA HIS A 78 -13.26 3.31 -13.35
C HIS A 78 -14.27 2.32 -12.76
N ALA A 79 -14.36 1.13 -13.37
CA ALA A 79 -14.99 -0.01 -12.74
C ALA A 79 -14.24 -0.32 -11.44
N ARG A 80 -14.99 -0.71 -10.41
CA ARG A 80 -14.47 -0.98 -9.07
C ARG A 80 -13.67 -2.27 -9.02
#